data_AF-A0AAU4RG62-F1
#
_entry.id   AF-A0AAU4RG62-F1
#
_cell.length_a   1.000
_cell.length_b   1.000
_cell.length_c   1.000
_cell.angle_alpha   90.00
_cell.angle_beta   90.00
_cell.angle_gamma   90.00
#
_symmetry.space_group_name_H-M   'P 1'
#
loop_
_entity.id
_entity.type
_entity.pdbx_description
1 polymer ?
#
loop_
_entity_poly.entity_id
_entity_poly.type
_entity_poly.pdbx_seq_one_letter_code
_entity_poly.pdbx_strand_id
1 'polypeptide(L)' 'MNMLLARVRVFSNWGASYDAVVAAGDITGDGRTDLVSRDTAGNVYRNSGDGKGSFGGRTRIATGWQGYRAVM' A
#
# COMPACT_ATOMS: atom_id res chain seq x y z
N MET A 1 -22.93 13.26 -16.59
CA MET A 1 -23.51 13.11 -15.23
C MET A 1 -22.62 12.13 -14.46
N ASN A 2 -22.09 12.58 -13.32
CA ASN A 2 -20.95 12.00 -12.61
C ASN A 2 -21.17 10.56 -12.12
N MET A 3 -20.24 9.67 -12.44
CA MET A 3 -20.08 8.40 -11.73
C MET A 3 -18.72 8.41 -11.05
N LEU A 4 -18.64 9.06 -9.89
CA LEU A 4 -17.52 8.83 -8.99
C LEU A 4 -17.67 7.40 -8.49
N LEU A 5 -16.73 6.52 -8.85
CA LEU A 5 -16.69 5.13 -8.42
C LEU A 5 -16.85 5.03 -6.89
N ALA A 6 -17.51 3.97 -6.42
CA ALA A 6 -17.58 3.71 -4.98
C ALA A 6 -16.16 3.65 -4.41
N ARG A 7 -15.90 4.44 -3.36
CA ARG A 7 -14.60 4.45 -2.68
C ARG A 7 -14.21 3.03 -2.23
N VAL A 8 -13.03 2.58 -2.62
CA VAL A 8 -12.47 1.30 -2.14
C VAL A 8 -11.69 1.57 -0.86
N ARG A 9 -11.98 0.79 0.18
CA ARG A 9 -11.17 0.83 1.41
C ARG A 9 -9.91 0.03 1.19
N VAL A 10 -8.75 0.69 1.27
CA VAL A 10 -7.45 0.05 1.07
C VAL A 10 -6.83 -0.41 2.41
N PHE A 11 -6.98 0.39 3.47
CA PHE A 11 -6.49 0.07 4.82
C PHE A 11 -7.55 0.36 5.89
N SER A 12 -7.43 -0.31 7.03
CA SER A 12 -8.18 -0.07 8.26
C SER A 12 -7.23 0.11 9.44
N ASN A 13 -7.74 0.65 10.56
CA ASN A 13 -6.99 0.80 11.82
C ASN A 13 -5.69 1.62 11.68
N TRP A 14 -5.76 2.77 10.99
CA TRP A 14 -4.64 3.70 10.87
C TRP A 14 -4.11 4.12 12.26
N GLY A 15 -2.79 4.18 12.41
CA GLY A 15 -2.08 4.46 13.66
C GLY A 15 -1.99 3.29 14.64
N ALA A 16 -2.85 2.28 14.51
CA ALA A 16 -2.78 1.06 15.34
C ALA A 16 -2.13 -0.12 14.60
N SER A 17 -2.49 -0.31 13.32
CA SER A 17 -1.98 -1.39 12.48
C SER A 17 -1.05 -0.89 11.38
N TYR A 18 -1.24 0.33 10.87
CA TYR A 18 -0.40 0.91 9.81
C TYR A 18 -0.09 2.37 10.12
N ASP A 19 1.14 2.79 9.82
CA ASP A 19 1.61 4.15 10.07
C ASP A 19 2.18 4.84 8.83
N ALA A 20 2.36 4.11 7.72
CA ALA A 20 2.73 4.68 6.42
C ALA A 20 2.05 3.94 5.26
N VAL A 21 1.67 4.69 4.23
CA VAL A 21 1.23 4.18 2.92
C VAL A 21 1.63 5.18 1.83
N VAL A 22 2.21 4.69 0.75
CA VAL A 22 2.54 5.46 -0.45
C VAL A 22 2.22 4.67 -1.71
N ALA A 23 1.90 5.38 -2.79
CA ALA A 23 1.96 4.81 -4.14
C ALA A 23 3.41 4.90 -4.63
N ALA A 24 4.02 3.75 -4.89
CA ALA A 24 5.46 3.65 -5.12
C ALA A 24 5.85 3.47 -6.60
N GLY A 25 4.87 3.59 -7.52
CA GLY A 25 5.06 3.28 -8.94
C GLY A 25 4.87 1.80 -9.23
N ASP A 26 5.33 1.32 -10.38
CA ASP A 26 5.20 -0.08 -10.81
C ASP A 26 6.41 -0.90 -10.37
N ILE A 27 6.32 -1.51 -9.19
CA ILE A 27 7.39 -2.36 -8.62
C ILE A 27 7.38 -3.74 -9.31
N THR A 28 6.24 -4.18 -9.82
CA THR A 28 6.10 -5.48 -10.51
C THR A 28 6.54 -5.52 -11.96
N GLY A 29 6.59 -4.39 -12.65
CA GLY A 29 6.80 -4.30 -14.09
C GLY A 29 5.60 -4.72 -14.93
N ASP A 30 4.38 -4.69 -14.38
CA ASP A 30 3.16 -5.10 -15.09
C ASP A 30 2.37 -3.92 -15.70
N GLY A 31 2.94 -2.72 -15.62
CA GLY A 31 2.36 -1.48 -16.10
C GLY A 31 1.33 -0.85 -15.15
N ARG A 32 1.22 -1.32 -13.91
CA ARG A 32 0.25 -0.83 -12.93
C ARG A 32 0.94 -0.29 -11.68
N THR A 33 0.39 0.79 -11.13
CA THR A 33 0.91 1.36 -9.89
C THR A 33 0.65 0.42 -8.70
N ASP A 34 1.70 0.18 -7.93
CA ASP A 34 1.69 -0.57 -6.68
C ASP A 34 1.65 0.36 -5.46
N LEU A 35 1.18 -0.18 -4.34
CA LEU A 35 1.32 0.46 -3.04
C LEU A 35 2.44 -0.16 -2.24
N VAL A 36 3.09 0.67 -1.44
CA VAL A 36 3.93 0.24 -0.33
C VAL A 36 3.32 0.76 0.97
N SER A 37 3.24 -0.10 1.98
CA SER A 37 2.76 0.25 3.31
C SER A 37 3.70 -0.28 4.38
N ARG A 38 3.67 0.37 5.54
CA ARG A 38 4.39 -0.08 6.74
C ARG A 38 3.42 -0.23 7.90
N ASP A 39 3.55 -1.36 8.59
CA ASP A 39 2.83 -1.60 9.84
C ASP A 39 3.58 -1.01 11.05
N THR A 40 2.88 -0.87 12.17
CA THR A 40 3.45 -0.31 13.41
C THR A 40 4.57 -1.17 14.01
N ALA A 41 4.74 -2.41 13.56
CA ALA A 41 5.84 -3.30 13.94
C ALA A 41 7.06 -3.18 12.99
N GLY A 42 7.02 -2.31 11.99
CA GLY A 42 8.10 -2.09 11.04
C GLY A 42 8.19 -3.16 9.93
N ASN A 43 7.14 -3.95 9.69
CA ASN A 43 7.05 -4.75 8.48
C ASN A 43 6.62 -3.85 7.31
N VAL A 44 7.26 -4.05 6.16
CA VAL A 44 6.93 -3.35 4.92
C VAL A 44 6.26 -4.32 3.96
N TYR A 45 5.16 -3.87 3.37
CA TYR A 45 4.34 -4.66 2.45
C TYR A 45 4.18 -3.95 1.11
N ARG A 46 4.22 -4.71 0.03
CA ARG A 46 3.74 -4.30 -1.29
C ARG A 46 2.33 -4.83 -1.52
N ASN A 47 1.46 -4.04 -2.13
CA ASN A 47 0.21 -4.50 -2.72
C ASN A 47 0.24 -4.20 -4.21
N SER A 48 0.06 -5.23 -5.04
CA SER A 48 0.12 -5.05 -6.49
C SER A 48 -1.14 -4.38 -7.05
N GLY A 49 -0.98 -3.48 -8.01
CA GLY A 49 -2.10 -2.86 -8.72
C GLY A 49 -2.90 -3.89 -9.53
N ASP A 50 -4.23 -3.88 -9.45
CA ASP A 50 -5.07 -4.84 -10.17
C ASP A 50 -5.59 -4.35 -11.53
N GLY A 51 -5.32 -3.09 -11.87
CA GLY A 51 -5.75 -2.44 -13.11
C GLY A 51 -7.26 -2.12 -13.16
N LYS A 52 -7.99 -2.35 -12.07
CA LYS A 52 -9.44 -2.12 -11.93
C LYS A 52 -9.75 -1.03 -10.91
N GLY A 53 -8.74 -0.26 -10.51
CA GLY A 53 -8.86 0.78 -9.48
C GLY A 53 -8.74 0.24 -8.04
N SER A 54 -8.20 -0.96 -7.86
CA SER A 54 -7.94 -1.56 -6.54
C SER A 54 -6.55 -2.22 -6.50
N PHE A 55 -6.25 -2.89 -5.39
CA PHE A 55 -4.98 -3.55 -5.14
C PHE A 55 -5.21 -4.99 -4.69
N GLY A 56 -4.27 -5.88 -5.04
CA GLY A 56 -4.24 -7.26 -4.60
C GLY A 56 -3.86 -7.40 -3.12
N GLY A 57 -3.78 -8.66 -2.69
CA GLY A 57 -3.30 -9.02 -1.36
C GLY A 57 -1.88 -8.53 -1.08
N ARG A 58 -1.56 -8.33 0.20
CA ARG A 58 -0.24 -7.83 0.62
C ARG A 58 0.84 -8.90 0.52
N THR A 59 2.02 -8.51 0.06
CA THR A 59 3.26 -9.31 0.10
C THR A 59 4.27 -8.59 0.98
N ARG A 60 4.80 -9.26 2.02
CA ARG A 60 5.84 -8.66 2.87
C ARG A 60 7.16 -8.63 2.12
N ILE A 61 7.77 -7.45 2.04
CA ILE A 61 9.02 -7.21 1.29
C ILE A 61 10.18 -6.79 2.19
N ALA A 62 9.93 -6.33 3.43
CA ALA A 62 10.97 -6.06 4.40
C ALA A 62 10.46 -6.14 5.86
N THR A 63 11.41 -6.18 6.79
CA THR A 63 11.19 -6.13 8.25
C THR A 63 12.20 -5.17 8.89
N GLY A 64 11.94 -4.74 10.12
CA GLY A 64 12.88 -3.91 10.87
C GLY A 64 12.83 -2.41 10.54
N TRP A 65 11.75 -1.94 9.91
CA TRP A 65 11.64 -0.55 9.45
C TRP A 65 11.08 0.44 10.49
N GLN A 66 10.87 0.02 11.75
CA GLN A 66 10.30 0.86 12.81
C GLN A 66 11.13 2.11 13.15
N GLY A 67 12.43 2.12 12.81
CA GLY A 67 13.31 3.27 13.03
C GLY A 67 13.30 4.31 11.91
N TYR A 68 12.75 3.99 10.73
CA TYR A 68 12.73 4.91 9.60
C TYR A 68 11.52 5.83 9.67
N ARG A 69 11.71 7.12 9.37
CA ARG A 69 10.66 8.14 9.51
C ARG A 69 9.62 8.12 8.39
N ALA A 70 9.99 7.61 7.22
CA ALA A 70 9.13 7.60 6.05
C ALA A 70 9.33 6.34 5.21
N VAL A 71 8.28 6.01 4.48
CA VAL A 71 8.32 5.17 3.28
C VAL A 71 8.06 6.12 2.12
N MET A 72 8.87 6.04 1.06
CA MET A 72 8.79 6.91 -0.13
C MET A 72 8.76 6.06 -1.38
#